data_AF-A0A813HTD1-F1
#
_entry.id   AF-A0A813HTD1-F1
#
_cell.length_a   1.000
_cell.length_b   1.000
_cell.length_c   1.000
_cell.angle_alpha   90.00
_cell.angle_beta   90.00
_cell.angle_gamma   90.00
#
_symmetry.space_group_name_H-M   'P 1'
#
loop_
_entity.id
_entity.type
_entity.pdbx_description
1 polymer ?
#
loop_
_entity_poly.entity_id
_entity_poly.type
_entity_poly.pdbx_seq_one_letter_code
_entity_poly.pdbx_strand_id
1 'polypeptide(L)'
;MLHPTQIARLQAAAQDYVTRGLIDNLTHLAPARLYIYRGTKDPNCLSGSVENTRDFFAQFLENASSQILIEVAIPSGHAIPVTGRVPWPCGLPPLHILPLQNCAYDAAGIALRHIFGHDLADPGDVVWSSLKWFDQEPFYGDNNNDNDDNNDLDVGLARWGLVYIPESCKQQGSNETCDLFVSFHGCGFVFPGTFEYLVTQQHWNNWAETNRIVVLYPRLRSHGLTMSQQNLCCSEFILLF
;
A
#
# COMPACT_ATOMS: atom_id res chain seq x y z
N MET A 1 -21.61 -3.91 -5.96
CA MET A 1 -21.36 -5.06 -6.84
C MET A 1 -21.62 -4.64 -8.27
N LEU A 2 -20.56 -4.65 -9.08
CA LEU A 2 -20.66 -4.44 -10.52
C LEU A 2 -21.54 -5.53 -11.11
N HIS A 3 -22.36 -5.13 -12.08
CA HIS A 3 -23.09 -6.08 -12.88
C HIS A 3 -22.08 -6.97 -13.67
N PRO A 4 -22.36 -8.26 -13.93
CA PRO A 4 -21.43 -9.12 -14.67
C PRO A 4 -20.93 -8.54 -16.01
N THR A 5 -21.78 -7.76 -16.68
CA THR A 5 -21.40 -7.04 -17.92
C THR A 5 -20.38 -5.92 -17.72
N GLN A 6 -20.29 -5.34 -16.52
CA GLN A 6 -19.27 -4.35 -16.16
C GLN A 6 -17.92 -5.02 -15.87
N ILE A 7 -17.92 -6.18 -15.20
CA ILE A 7 -16.69 -6.98 -15.00
C ILE A 7 -16.10 -7.42 -16.34
N ALA A 8 -16.94 -7.94 -17.25
CA ALA A 8 -16.50 -8.33 -18.59
C ALA A 8 -15.89 -7.16 -19.39
N ARG A 9 -16.42 -5.94 -19.22
CA ARG A 9 -15.85 -4.73 -19.84
C ARG A 9 -14.47 -4.37 -19.25
N LEU A 10 -14.31 -4.45 -17.93
CA LEU A 10 -13.02 -4.19 -17.29
C LEU A 10 -11.96 -5.24 -17.70
N GLN A 11 -12.36 -6.51 -17.78
CA GLN A 11 -11.48 -7.58 -18.27
C GLN A 11 -11.05 -7.34 -19.72
N ALA A 12 -11.98 -6.95 -20.59
CA ALA A 12 -11.66 -6.63 -21.98
C ALA A 12 -10.70 -5.42 -22.09
N ALA A 13 -10.88 -4.39 -21.25
CA ALA A 13 -9.98 -3.25 -21.20
C ALA A 13 -8.57 -3.65 -20.73
N ALA A 14 -8.46 -4.48 -19.70
CA ALA A 14 -7.17 -5.02 -19.24
C ALA A 14 -6.47 -5.84 -20.35
N GLN A 15 -7.22 -6.66 -21.09
CA GLN A 15 -6.68 -7.43 -22.21
C GLN A 15 -6.23 -6.55 -23.39
N ASP A 16 -6.91 -5.43 -23.66
CA ASP A 16 -6.46 -4.42 -24.62
C ASP A 16 -5.12 -3.82 -24.20
N TYR A 17 -4.95 -3.50 -22.91
CA TYR A 17 -3.69 -2.97 -22.38
C TYR A 17 -2.55 -3.98 -22.51
N VAL A 18 -2.78 -5.27 -22.25
CA VAL A 18 -1.79 -6.33 -22.53
C VAL A 18 -1.42 -6.36 -24.00
N THR A 19 -2.41 -6.35 -24.89
CA THR A 19 -2.20 -6.45 -26.35
C THR A 19 -1.39 -5.27 -26.89
N ARG A 20 -1.54 -4.10 -26.27
CA ARG A 20 -0.81 -2.88 -26.60
C ARG A 20 0.53 -2.76 -25.87
N GLY A 21 0.90 -3.72 -25.02
CA GLY A 21 2.13 -3.68 -24.23
C GLY A 21 2.15 -2.57 -23.17
N LEU A 22 0.99 -2.14 -22.68
CA LEU A 22 0.87 -1.11 -21.64
C LEU A 22 0.95 -1.68 -20.22
N ILE A 23 0.65 -2.96 -20.06
CA ILE A 23 0.78 -3.71 -18.80
C ILE A 23 1.36 -5.10 -19.10
N ASP A 24 1.92 -5.73 -18.08
CA ASP A 24 2.35 -7.12 -18.14
C ASP A 24 1.19 -8.08 -18.42
N ASN A 25 1.53 -9.29 -18.85
CA ASN A 25 0.53 -10.33 -19.10
C ASN A 25 -0.27 -10.64 -17.83
N LEU A 26 -1.61 -10.62 -17.93
CA LEU A 26 -2.53 -10.92 -16.84
C LEU A 26 -2.34 -12.32 -16.24
N THR A 27 -1.70 -13.25 -16.96
CA THR A 27 -1.32 -14.56 -16.41
C THR A 27 -0.37 -14.46 -15.22
N HIS A 28 0.36 -13.36 -15.06
CA HIS A 28 1.20 -13.14 -13.88
C HIS A 28 0.39 -12.87 -12.59
N LEU A 29 -0.91 -12.60 -12.71
CA LEU A 29 -1.81 -12.50 -11.55
C LEU A 29 -2.22 -13.87 -11.01
N ALA A 30 -2.03 -14.95 -11.76
CA ALA A 30 -2.48 -16.29 -11.39
C ALA A 30 -2.08 -16.70 -9.95
N PRO A 31 -0.82 -16.52 -9.49
CA PRO A 31 -0.41 -16.83 -8.12
C PRO A 31 -0.61 -15.69 -7.11
N ALA A 32 -1.01 -14.49 -7.54
CA ALA A 32 -1.04 -13.29 -6.71
C ALA A 32 -2.01 -13.42 -5.52
N ARG A 33 -1.73 -12.72 -4.42
CA ARG A 33 -2.60 -12.70 -3.25
C ARG A 33 -3.04 -11.30 -2.90
N LEU A 34 -4.32 -11.16 -2.58
CA LEU A 34 -4.94 -9.88 -2.30
C LEU A 34 -5.53 -9.85 -0.89
N TYR A 35 -5.16 -8.84 -0.12
CA TYR A 35 -5.85 -8.44 1.09
C TYR A 35 -6.60 -7.13 0.85
N ILE A 36 -7.92 -7.15 0.97
CA ILE A 36 -8.79 -5.98 0.72
C ILE A 36 -9.46 -5.59 2.04
N TYR A 37 -9.25 -4.35 2.45
CA TYR A 37 -9.78 -3.80 3.69
C TYR A 37 -10.67 -2.57 3.43
N ARG A 38 -11.79 -2.46 4.16
CA ARG A 38 -12.54 -1.20 4.27
C ARG A 38 -13.23 -1.10 5.64
N GLY A 39 -13.12 0.06 6.28
CA GLY A 39 -13.86 0.37 7.51
C GLY A 39 -15.37 0.52 7.26
N THR A 40 -16.21 0.01 8.18
CA THR A 40 -17.68 0.17 8.05
C THR A 40 -18.14 1.62 8.18
N LYS A 41 -17.32 2.49 8.78
CA LYS A 41 -17.60 3.93 8.93
C LYS A 41 -16.82 4.78 7.94
N ASP A 42 -16.16 4.20 6.94
CA ASP A 42 -15.48 4.92 5.89
C ASP A 42 -16.50 5.58 4.93
N PRO A 43 -16.60 6.92 4.91
CA PRO A 43 -17.52 7.64 4.04
C PRO A 43 -16.90 7.98 2.67
N ASN A 44 -15.60 7.78 2.50
CA ASN A 44 -14.85 8.22 1.32
C ASN A 44 -14.85 7.15 0.22
N CYS A 45 -14.82 5.87 0.59
CA CYS A 45 -14.90 4.78 -0.38
C CYS A 45 -16.34 4.52 -0.82
N LEU A 46 -16.56 4.49 -2.14
CA LEU A 46 -17.87 4.21 -2.73
C LEU A 46 -18.40 2.83 -2.32
N SER A 47 -19.72 2.75 -2.14
CA SER A 47 -20.40 1.46 -1.93
C SER A 47 -20.13 0.52 -3.11
N GLY A 48 -19.80 -0.74 -2.80
CA GLY A 48 -19.45 -1.74 -3.80
C GLY A 48 -17.97 -1.79 -4.19
N SER A 49 -17.14 -0.81 -3.81
CA SER A 49 -15.73 -0.75 -4.22
C SER A 49 -14.96 -2.04 -3.90
N VAL A 50 -15.09 -2.55 -2.67
CA VAL A 50 -14.44 -3.81 -2.23
C VAL A 50 -14.90 -5.01 -3.07
N GLU A 51 -16.21 -5.17 -3.26
CA GLU A 51 -16.75 -6.29 -4.05
C GLU A 51 -16.34 -6.19 -5.51
N ASN A 52 -16.31 -4.98 -6.07
CA ASN A 52 -15.92 -4.73 -7.44
C ASN A 52 -14.44 -5.08 -7.67
N THR A 53 -13.56 -4.71 -6.73
CA THR A 53 -12.14 -5.09 -6.76
C THR A 53 -11.98 -6.59 -6.66
N ARG A 54 -12.66 -7.26 -5.70
CA ARG A 54 -12.67 -8.72 -5.58
C ARG A 54 -13.08 -9.38 -6.89
N ASP A 55 -14.23 -8.98 -7.44
CA ASP A 55 -14.83 -9.63 -8.61
C ASP A 55 -13.96 -9.47 -9.86
N PHE A 56 -13.29 -8.32 -10.00
CA PHE A 56 -12.33 -8.08 -11.08
C PHE A 56 -11.10 -8.99 -10.96
N PHE A 57 -10.43 -9.01 -9.82
CA PHE A 57 -9.21 -9.82 -9.67
C PHE A 57 -9.49 -11.32 -9.68
N ALA A 58 -10.63 -11.76 -9.14
CA ALA A 58 -11.03 -13.16 -9.15
C ALA A 58 -11.10 -13.78 -10.56
N GLN A 59 -11.18 -12.96 -11.63
CA GLN A 59 -11.12 -13.46 -13.01
C GLN A 59 -9.74 -13.99 -13.42
N PHE A 60 -8.68 -13.60 -12.70
CA PHE A 60 -7.29 -13.85 -13.10
C PHE A 60 -6.51 -14.74 -12.12
N LEU A 61 -7.05 -15.02 -10.93
CA LEU A 61 -6.41 -15.86 -9.91
C LEU A 61 -6.69 -17.35 -10.14
N GLU A 62 -5.75 -18.23 -9.80
CA GLU A 62 -5.94 -19.69 -9.89
C GLU A 62 -7.00 -20.21 -8.91
N ASN A 63 -7.00 -19.67 -7.70
CA ASN A 63 -7.93 -19.98 -6.62
C ASN A 63 -8.27 -18.73 -5.80
N ALA A 64 -9.19 -17.93 -6.34
CA ALA A 64 -9.65 -16.68 -5.71
C ALA A 64 -10.13 -16.88 -4.25
N SER A 65 -10.67 -18.06 -3.90
CA SER A 65 -11.18 -18.31 -2.55
C SER A 65 -10.10 -18.36 -1.47
N SER A 66 -8.88 -18.80 -1.81
CA SER A 66 -7.73 -18.80 -0.89
C SER A 66 -6.80 -17.62 -1.10
N GLN A 67 -6.83 -16.99 -2.28
CA GLN A 67 -5.94 -15.88 -2.63
C GLN A 67 -6.52 -14.50 -2.30
N ILE A 68 -7.83 -14.38 -2.10
CA ILE A 68 -8.47 -13.11 -1.72
C ILE A 68 -8.94 -13.19 -0.27
N LEU A 69 -8.39 -12.34 0.60
CA LEU A 69 -8.83 -12.10 1.96
C LEU A 69 -9.50 -10.73 2.05
N ILE A 70 -10.73 -10.68 2.57
CA ILE A 70 -11.51 -9.44 2.69
C ILE A 70 -11.86 -9.18 4.15
N GLU A 71 -11.63 -7.95 4.59
CA GLU A 71 -12.09 -7.45 5.89
C GLU A 71 -12.95 -6.19 5.70
N VAL A 72 -14.21 -6.27 6.13
CA VAL A 72 -15.20 -5.18 6.02
C VAL A 72 -16.07 -5.01 7.27
N ALA A 73 -15.71 -5.63 8.39
CA ALA A 73 -16.47 -5.58 9.63
C ALA A 73 -15.92 -4.57 10.65
N ILE A 74 -14.66 -4.14 10.50
CA ILE A 74 -14.01 -3.23 11.45
C ILE A 74 -14.63 -1.83 11.40
N PRO A 75 -15.01 -1.22 12.54
CA PRO A 75 -15.71 0.06 12.56
C PRO A 75 -14.79 1.28 12.47
N SER A 76 -13.75 1.23 11.63
CA SER A 76 -12.87 2.36 11.35
C SER A 76 -13.51 3.33 10.36
N GLY A 77 -13.05 4.59 10.39
CA GLY A 77 -13.31 5.57 9.33
C GLY A 77 -12.44 5.31 8.08
N HIS A 78 -12.16 6.36 7.30
CA HIS A 78 -11.17 6.28 6.23
C HIS A 78 -9.75 6.31 6.81
N ALA A 79 -9.31 5.17 7.33
CA ALA A 79 -8.05 5.01 8.06
C ALA A 79 -7.53 3.57 7.99
N ILE A 80 -6.21 3.42 8.10
CA ILE A 80 -5.57 2.14 8.35
C ILE A 80 -5.81 1.79 9.84
N PRO A 81 -6.45 0.65 10.13
CA PRO A 81 -6.64 0.20 11.51
C PRO A 81 -5.33 -0.39 12.07
N VAL A 82 -5.04 -0.08 13.32
CA VAL A 82 -3.85 -0.59 14.02
C VAL A 82 -4.19 -1.08 15.43
N THR A 83 -3.28 -1.84 16.02
CA THR A 83 -3.36 -2.29 17.42
C THR A 83 -2.61 -1.34 18.35
N GLY A 84 -3.32 -0.50 19.11
CA GLY A 84 -2.65 0.42 20.04
C GLY A 84 -1.77 1.47 19.32
N ARG A 85 -0.93 2.15 20.10
CA ARG A 85 0.11 3.12 19.69
C ARG A 85 -0.33 4.44 19.03
N VAL A 86 -1.54 4.56 18.51
CA VAL A 86 -2.08 5.86 18.08
C VAL A 86 -3.18 6.40 19.02
N PRO A 87 -3.25 7.72 19.26
CA PRO A 87 -4.21 8.31 20.19
C PRO A 87 -5.64 8.37 19.62
N TRP A 88 -5.84 8.06 18.34
CA TRP A 88 -7.14 8.16 17.67
C TRP A 88 -7.94 6.87 17.81
N PRO A 89 -9.08 6.86 18.54
CA PRO A 89 -9.93 5.69 18.65
C PRO A 89 -10.58 5.29 17.33
N CYS A 90 -10.93 4.02 17.22
CA CYS A 90 -11.68 3.48 16.09
C CYS A 90 -13.01 4.19 15.88
N GLY A 91 -13.33 4.45 14.61
CA GLY A 91 -14.63 4.98 14.21
C GLY A 91 -14.80 6.48 14.40
N LEU A 92 -13.70 7.20 14.63
CA LEU A 92 -13.65 8.64 14.38
C LEU A 92 -13.87 8.94 12.89
N PRO A 93 -14.37 10.14 12.56
CA PRO A 93 -14.37 10.64 11.18
C PRO A 93 -12.96 10.60 10.56
N PRO A 94 -12.85 10.62 9.21
CA PRO A 94 -11.57 10.65 8.52
C PRO A 94 -10.63 11.73 9.06
N LEU A 95 -9.41 11.32 9.42
CA LEU A 95 -8.34 12.22 9.83
C LEU A 95 -7.40 12.41 8.65
N HIS A 96 -7.62 13.46 7.86
CA HIS A 96 -6.92 13.68 6.59
C HIS A 96 -5.38 13.71 6.71
N ILE A 97 -4.84 14.11 7.85
CA ILE A 97 -3.38 14.21 8.06
C ILE A 97 -2.76 12.95 8.65
N LEU A 98 -3.53 12.13 9.37
CA LEU A 98 -3.06 10.98 10.12
C LEU A 98 -4.13 9.88 10.10
N PRO A 99 -4.33 9.18 8.97
CA PRO A 99 -5.41 8.21 8.81
C PRO A 99 -5.04 6.87 9.45
N LEU A 100 -4.73 6.90 10.75
CA LEU A 100 -4.52 5.73 11.58
C LEU A 100 -5.54 5.74 12.71
N GLN A 101 -6.15 4.59 12.98
CA GLN A 101 -7.10 4.45 14.08
C GLN A 101 -6.78 3.21 14.90
N ASN A 102 -6.76 3.36 16.22
CA ASN A 102 -6.62 2.26 17.15
C ASN A 102 -7.93 1.47 17.20
N CYS A 103 -7.97 0.41 16.40
CA CYS A 103 -9.12 -0.47 16.23
C CYS A 103 -8.92 -1.85 16.86
N ALA A 104 -7.85 -2.02 17.66
CA ALA A 104 -7.44 -3.32 18.19
C ALA A 104 -7.34 -4.38 17.08
N TYR A 105 -6.93 -3.97 15.89
CA TYR A 105 -6.89 -4.80 14.69
C TYR A 105 -5.54 -4.66 13.99
N ASP A 106 -4.81 -5.77 13.88
CA ASP A 106 -3.46 -5.81 13.32
C ASP A 106 -3.53 -6.06 11.81
N ALA A 107 -3.95 -5.02 11.07
CA ALA A 107 -4.02 -5.10 9.61
C ALA A 107 -2.67 -5.46 8.99
N ALA A 108 -1.58 -4.97 9.56
CA ALA A 108 -0.24 -5.23 9.04
C ALA A 108 0.11 -6.72 9.09
N GLY A 109 -0.02 -7.35 10.26
CA GLY A 109 0.27 -8.77 10.40
C GLY A 109 -0.64 -9.67 9.58
N ILE A 110 -1.93 -9.33 9.52
CA ILE A 110 -2.90 -10.08 8.72
C ILE A 110 -2.56 -10.00 7.22
N ALA A 111 -2.27 -8.79 6.72
CA ALA A 111 -1.90 -8.58 5.34
C ALA A 111 -0.61 -9.31 4.97
N LEU A 112 0.47 -9.16 5.76
CA LEU A 112 1.76 -9.77 5.47
C LEU A 112 1.70 -11.31 5.47
N ARG A 113 1.04 -11.91 6.49
CA ARG A 113 0.84 -13.37 6.51
C ARG A 113 0.07 -13.87 5.29
N HIS A 114 -0.98 -13.14 4.90
CA HIS A 114 -1.77 -13.52 3.73
C HIS A 114 -0.95 -13.45 2.44
N ILE A 115 -0.27 -12.32 2.22
CA ILE A 115 0.52 -12.01 1.03
C ILE A 115 1.69 -12.99 0.87
N PHE A 116 2.52 -13.15 1.90
CA PHE A 116 3.68 -14.03 1.81
C PHE A 116 3.32 -15.52 1.91
N GLY A 117 2.14 -15.83 2.43
CA GLY A 117 1.54 -17.15 2.36
C GLY A 117 2.23 -18.25 3.16
N HIS A 118 3.04 -17.86 4.13
CA HIS A 118 3.67 -18.72 5.10
C HIS A 118 3.56 -18.10 6.49
N ASP A 119 3.84 -18.90 7.51
CA ASP A 119 3.78 -18.45 8.90
C ASP A 119 4.92 -17.46 9.18
N LEU A 120 4.55 -16.28 9.68
CA LEU A 120 5.46 -15.25 10.13
C LEU A 120 5.61 -15.33 11.65
N ALA A 121 6.82 -15.11 12.16
CA ALA A 121 7.07 -14.92 13.59
C ALA A 121 6.31 -13.69 14.10
N ASP A 122 5.91 -13.72 15.38
CA ASP A 122 5.23 -12.62 16.05
C ASP A 122 6.02 -11.29 15.91
N PRO A 123 5.32 -10.14 15.90
CA PRO A 123 5.94 -8.85 15.63
C PRO A 123 6.87 -8.47 16.78
N GLY A 124 8.05 -7.96 16.44
CA GLY A 124 9.05 -7.49 17.40
C GLY A 124 8.97 -6.00 17.70
N ASP A 125 9.91 -5.53 18.51
CA ASP A 125 10.14 -4.10 18.71
C ASP A 125 10.95 -3.50 17.55
N VAL A 126 10.51 -2.34 17.06
CA VAL A 126 11.17 -1.65 15.95
C VAL A 126 12.53 -1.12 16.38
N VAL A 127 13.56 -1.34 15.56
CA VAL A 127 14.88 -0.73 15.71
C VAL A 127 14.89 0.57 14.91
N TRP A 128 14.73 1.72 15.58
CA TRP A 128 14.61 3.02 14.91
C TRP A 128 15.78 3.38 14.00
N SER A 129 16.99 2.93 14.32
CA SER A 129 18.17 3.15 13.47
C SER A 129 18.13 2.35 12.16
N SER A 130 17.23 1.37 12.02
CA SER A 130 16.97 0.59 10.79
C SER A 130 16.07 1.32 9.79
N LEU A 131 15.37 2.38 10.21
CA LEU A 131 14.63 3.26 9.32
C LEU A 131 15.57 4.32 8.72
N LYS A 132 15.65 4.38 7.39
CA LYS A 132 16.58 5.24 6.66
C LYS A 132 15.85 6.06 5.61
N TRP A 133 16.24 7.32 5.46
CA TRP A 133 15.94 8.09 4.27
C TRP A 133 16.81 7.62 3.11
N PHE A 134 16.23 7.58 1.91
CA PHE A 134 16.97 7.31 0.68
C PHE A 134 16.54 8.30 -0.41
N ASP A 135 17.48 8.58 -1.31
CA ASP A 135 17.25 9.48 -2.43
C ASP A 135 16.47 8.75 -3.54
N GLN A 136 15.29 9.25 -3.86
CA GLN A 136 14.43 8.76 -4.93
C GLN A 136 14.84 9.32 -6.30
N GLU A 137 15.75 10.30 -6.35
CA GLU A 137 16.24 10.97 -7.58
C GLU A 137 16.67 10.05 -8.71
N PRO A 138 17.40 8.96 -8.44
CA PRO A 138 17.78 8.03 -9.48
C PRO A 138 16.61 7.27 -10.14
N PHE A 139 15.40 7.32 -9.56
CA PHE A 139 14.24 6.52 -10.00
C PHE A 139 13.17 7.34 -10.72
N TYR A 140 13.35 8.65 -10.84
CA TYR A 140 12.48 9.49 -11.65
C TYR A 140 13.19 9.96 -12.92
N GLY A 141 12.47 9.94 -14.05
CA GLY A 141 13.03 10.38 -15.34
C GLY A 141 13.26 11.89 -15.39
N ASP A 142 13.91 12.37 -16.45
CA ASP A 142 14.32 13.77 -16.66
C ASP A 142 13.20 14.83 -16.51
N ASN A 143 11.94 14.40 -16.51
CA ASN A 143 10.77 15.26 -16.40
C ASN A 143 10.36 15.57 -14.95
N ASN A 144 10.95 14.93 -13.93
CA ASN A 144 10.62 15.21 -12.53
C ASN A 144 11.42 16.43 -12.03
N ASN A 145 10.73 17.52 -11.70
CA ASN A 145 11.35 18.73 -11.16
C ASN A 145 10.68 19.09 -9.83
N ASP A 146 11.39 18.85 -8.72
CA ASP A 146 10.94 19.17 -7.36
C ASP A 146 10.54 20.65 -7.12
N ASN A 147 10.84 21.54 -8.06
CA ASN A 147 10.45 22.96 -8.02
C ASN A 147 9.25 23.30 -8.94
N ASP A 148 8.66 22.32 -9.62
CA ASP A 148 7.49 22.50 -10.49
C ASP A 148 6.41 21.46 -10.18
N ASP A 149 5.46 21.86 -9.34
CA ASP A 149 4.32 21.02 -8.96
C ASP A 149 3.20 21.02 -10.03
N ASN A 150 3.35 21.73 -11.16
CA ASN A 150 2.33 21.82 -12.21
C ASN A 150 2.69 21.02 -13.47
N ASN A 151 3.69 20.16 -13.41
CA ASN A 151 4.10 19.34 -14.53
C ASN A 151 3.31 18.02 -14.56
N ASP A 152 2.51 17.81 -15.60
CA ASP A 152 1.74 16.56 -15.81
C ASP A 152 2.59 15.37 -16.26
N LEU A 153 3.82 15.61 -16.73
CA LEU A 153 4.78 14.55 -17.10
C LEU A 153 5.64 14.09 -15.91
N ASP A 154 5.39 14.67 -14.74
CA ASP A 154 6.06 14.36 -13.50
C ASP A 154 5.55 13.03 -12.93
N VAL A 155 6.46 12.21 -12.41
CA VAL A 155 6.10 10.93 -11.77
C VAL A 155 5.59 11.10 -10.34
N GLY A 156 5.65 12.31 -9.79
CA GLY A 156 5.06 12.67 -8.51
C GLY A 156 5.81 12.18 -7.28
N LEU A 157 6.99 11.57 -7.46
CA LEU A 157 7.87 11.17 -6.35
C LEU A 157 8.56 12.40 -5.76
N ALA A 158 8.50 12.56 -4.43
CA ALA A 158 9.36 13.51 -3.73
C ALA A 158 10.82 13.07 -3.81
N ARG A 159 11.80 13.95 -3.59
CA ARG A 159 13.20 13.50 -3.50
C ARG A 159 13.47 12.43 -2.44
N TRP A 160 12.88 12.54 -1.25
CA TRP A 160 13.23 11.66 -0.13
C TRP A 160 12.09 10.70 0.21
N GLY A 161 12.37 9.40 0.16
CA GLY A 161 11.53 8.30 0.66
C GLY A 161 12.16 7.60 1.86
N LEU A 162 11.44 6.67 2.50
CA LEU A 162 11.93 5.90 3.65
C LEU A 162 12.07 4.42 3.31
N VAL A 163 13.04 3.76 3.92
CA VAL A 163 13.20 2.30 3.87
C VAL A 163 13.51 1.77 5.27
N TYR A 164 12.83 0.71 5.67
CA TYR A 164 13.13 -0.05 6.87
C TYR A 164 13.88 -1.32 6.49
N ILE A 165 15.14 -1.44 6.93
CA ILE A 165 15.98 -2.61 6.67
C ILE A 165 16.26 -3.29 8.00
N PRO A 166 15.63 -4.43 8.32
CA PRO A 166 15.84 -5.12 9.58
C PRO A 166 17.30 -5.60 9.69
N GLU A 167 17.80 -5.78 10.91
CA GLU A 167 19.22 -6.11 11.13
C GLU A 167 19.64 -7.41 10.43
N SER A 168 18.74 -8.39 10.38
CA SER A 168 18.92 -9.66 9.65
C SER A 168 19.18 -9.48 8.15
N CYS A 169 18.76 -8.36 7.56
CA CYS A 169 18.94 -8.04 6.14
C CYS A 169 20.15 -7.14 5.85
N LYS A 170 20.85 -6.66 6.89
CA LYS A 170 22.07 -5.84 6.74
C LYS A 170 23.35 -6.68 6.70
N GLN A 171 23.28 -7.93 7.12
CA GLN A 171 24.47 -8.79 7.26
C GLN A 171 25.02 -9.15 5.88
N GLN A 172 26.12 -8.50 5.49
CA GLN A 172 26.85 -8.86 4.28
C GLN A 172 27.39 -10.29 4.38
N GLY A 173 27.13 -11.11 3.35
CA GLY A 173 27.63 -12.47 3.26
C GLY A 173 26.71 -13.56 3.84
N SER A 174 25.52 -13.22 4.34
CA SER A 174 24.48 -14.22 4.56
C SER A 174 23.95 -14.70 3.20
N ASN A 175 23.90 -16.01 2.95
CA ASN A 175 23.19 -16.61 1.81
C ASN A 175 21.66 -16.51 1.93
N GLU A 176 21.17 -15.81 2.94
CA GLU A 176 19.77 -15.75 3.29
C GLU A 176 19.11 -14.55 2.58
N THR A 177 18.05 -14.80 1.85
CA THR A 177 17.29 -13.78 1.12
C THR A 177 16.40 -12.98 2.07
N CYS A 178 16.03 -11.76 1.67
CA CYS A 178 15.03 -10.95 2.34
C CYS A 178 13.92 -10.60 1.36
N ASP A 179 12.69 -10.62 1.85
CA ASP A 179 11.53 -10.20 1.08
C ASP A 179 11.46 -8.67 1.01
N LEU A 180 10.75 -8.15 0.02
CA LEU A 180 10.47 -6.71 -0.13
C LEU A 180 8.96 -6.48 -0.06
N PHE A 181 8.54 -5.63 0.87
CA PHE A 181 7.18 -5.11 0.94
C PHE A 181 7.20 -3.60 0.65
N VAL A 182 6.36 -3.15 -0.28
CA VAL A 182 6.24 -1.72 -0.63
C VAL A 182 4.95 -1.17 -0.04
N SER A 183 5.06 -0.20 0.86
CA SER A 183 3.95 0.43 1.56
C SER A 183 3.77 1.87 1.08
N PHE A 184 2.72 2.09 0.29
CA PHE A 184 2.34 3.40 -0.22
C PHE A 184 1.44 4.14 0.77
N HIS A 185 1.66 5.45 0.91
CA HIS A 185 0.77 6.31 1.68
C HIS A 185 -0.45 6.73 0.84
N GLY A 186 -1.56 7.07 1.50
CA GLY A 186 -2.75 7.68 0.87
C GLY A 186 -2.56 9.15 0.47
N CYS A 187 -3.65 9.90 0.29
CA CYS A 187 -3.59 11.33 -0.06
C CYS A 187 -3.38 12.25 1.16
N GLY A 188 -2.90 13.49 0.92
CA GLY A 188 -2.93 14.59 1.88
C GLY A 188 -1.68 14.77 2.76
N PHE A 189 -0.57 14.09 2.43
CA PHE A 189 0.64 14.07 3.28
C PHE A 189 1.70 15.07 2.84
N VAL A 190 1.68 16.26 3.44
CA VAL A 190 2.52 17.38 2.99
C VAL A 190 3.86 17.47 3.75
N PHE A 191 3.99 16.88 4.95
CA PHE A 191 5.13 17.15 5.84
C PHE A 191 5.99 15.92 6.17
N PRO A 192 7.33 16.00 6.02
CA PRO A 192 8.26 14.90 6.31
C PRO A 192 8.13 14.30 7.72
N GLY A 193 7.94 15.12 8.76
CA GLY A 193 7.79 14.62 10.14
C GLY A 193 6.51 13.81 10.35
N THR A 194 5.42 14.17 9.66
CA THR A 194 4.18 13.39 9.65
C THR A 194 4.36 12.06 8.92
N PHE A 195 5.18 12.03 7.87
CA PHE A 195 5.47 10.83 7.10
C PHE A 195 6.24 9.78 7.93
N GLU A 196 7.34 10.17 8.59
CA GLU A 196 8.08 9.27 9.50
C GLU A 196 7.18 8.71 10.61
N TYR A 197 6.36 9.57 11.22
CA TYR A 197 5.40 9.13 12.24
C TYR A 197 4.44 8.08 11.67
N LEU A 198 3.85 8.31 10.50
CA LEU A 198 2.91 7.38 9.90
C LEU A 198 3.52 6.02 9.57
N VAL A 199 4.68 5.98 8.94
CA VAL A 199 5.29 4.71 8.55
C VAL A 199 5.68 3.88 9.77
N THR A 200 5.94 4.53 10.91
CA THR A 200 6.32 3.85 12.15
C THR A 200 5.13 3.40 12.98
N GLN A 201 3.96 4.02 12.82
CA GLN A 201 2.74 3.64 13.54
C GLN A 201 1.89 2.58 12.83
N GLN A 202 2.17 2.26 11.57
CA GLN A 202 1.41 1.28 10.78
C GLN A 202 1.73 -0.19 11.11
N HIS A 203 2.70 -0.46 11.98
CA HIS A 203 3.12 -1.81 12.42
C HIS A 203 3.83 -2.69 11.38
N TRP A 204 3.98 -2.25 10.13
CA TRP A 204 4.78 -2.98 9.13
C TRP A 204 6.21 -3.26 9.61
N ASN A 205 6.86 -2.26 10.22
CA ASN A 205 8.25 -2.38 10.72
C ASN A 205 8.38 -3.41 11.85
N ASN A 206 7.36 -3.56 12.71
CA ASN A 206 7.36 -4.53 13.79
C ASN A 206 7.36 -5.97 13.25
N TRP A 207 6.55 -6.21 12.22
CA TRP A 207 6.53 -7.50 11.52
C TRP A 207 7.81 -7.70 10.72
N ALA A 208 8.31 -6.67 10.07
CA ALA A 208 9.55 -6.72 9.30
C ALA A 208 10.78 -7.10 10.13
N GLU A 209 10.88 -6.58 11.35
CA GLU A 209 12.04 -6.81 12.24
C GLU A 209 12.27 -8.30 12.54
N THR A 210 11.21 -9.10 12.67
CA THR A 210 11.30 -10.51 13.03
C THR A 210 11.19 -11.46 11.85
N ASN A 211 10.92 -10.95 10.65
CA ASN A 211 10.55 -11.78 9.49
C ASN A 211 11.40 -11.55 8.23
N ARG A 212 12.53 -10.84 8.32
CA ARG A 212 13.43 -10.59 7.18
C ARG A 212 12.76 -9.90 6.00
N ILE A 213 11.82 -9.00 6.28
CA ILE A 213 11.12 -8.21 5.27
C ILE A 213 11.74 -6.81 5.27
N VAL A 214 12.24 -6.36 4.13
CA VAL A 214 12.55 -4.94 3.92
C VAL A 214 11.26 -4.23 3.59
N VAL A 215 10.99 -3.09 4.24
CA VAL A 215 9.80 -2.27 3.93
C VAL A 215 10.23 -0.99 3.24
N LEU A 216 9.79 -0.80 2.00
CA LEU A 216 9.99 0.42 1.23
C LEU A 216 8.77 1.32 1.39
N TYR A 217 8.99 2.59 1.69
CA TYR A 217 7.96 3.62 1.79
C TYR A 217 8.25 4.73 0.76
N PRO A 218 7.79 4.56 -0.49
CA PRO A 218 7.87 5.63 -1.46
C PRO A 218 7.09 6.84 -0.97
N ARG A 219 7.67 8.03 -1.15
CA ARG A 219 7.02 9.29 -0.79
C ARG A 219 6.69 10.09 -2.03
N LEU A 220 5.47 10.60 -2.09
CA LEU A 220 5.00 11.49 -3.13
C LEU A 220 5.10 12.97 -2.73
N ARG A 221 5.09 13.83 -3.75
CA ARG A 221 4.84 15.27 -3.66
C ARG A 221 3.65 15.67 -4.54
N SER A 222 3.20 16.90 -4.38
CA SER A 222 2.20 17.48 -5.27
C SER A 222 2.78 17.53 -6.69
N HIS A 223 1.98 17.20 -7.69
CA HIS A 223 2.39 17.24 -9.10
C HIS A 223 1.17 17.38 -10.00
N GLY A 224 1.40 17.56 -11.31
CA GLY A 224 0.35 17.58 -12.33
C GLY A 224 -0.77 18.61 -12.10
N LEU A 225 -1.89 18.43 -12.79
CA LEU A 225 -3.00 19.38 -12.78
C LEU A 225 -4.30 18.82 -12.18
N THR A 226 -4.37 17.51 -11.94
CA THR A 226 -5.59 16.91 -11.37
C THR A 226 -5.63 17.04 -9.85
N MET A 227 -6.84 17.06 -9.29
CA MET A 227 -7.05 17.10 -7.83
C MET A 227 -6.40 15.93 -7.09
N SER A 228 -6.24 14.76 -7.73
CA SER A 228 -5.56 13.61 -7.14
C SER A 228 -4.05 13.86 -7.01
N GLN A 229 -3.44 14.30 -8.11
CA GLN A 229 -2.00 14.58 -8.18
C GLN A 229 -1.62 15.76 -7.27
N GLN A 230 -2.46 16.80 -7.25
CA GLN A 230 -2.30 17.95 -6.38
C GLN A 230 -2.44 17.61 -4.88
N ASN A 231 -3.24 16.58 -4.55
CA ASN A 231 -3.45 16.11 -3.17
C ASN A 231 -2.48 15.00 -2.74
N LEU A 232 -1.35 14.79 -3.43
CA LEU A 232 -0.32 13.81 -3.02
C LEU A 232 -0.84 12.37 -2.97
N CYS A 233 -1.87 12.07 -3.77
CA CYS A 233 -2.39 10.71 -3.87
C CYS A 233 -1.47 9.87 -4.73
N CYS A 234 -1.25 8.61 -4.35
CA CYS A 234 -0.85 7.61 -5.33
C CYS A 234 -1.95 7.56 -6.39
N SER A 235 -1.58 7.64 -7.67
CA SER A 235 -2.52 7.46 -8.78
C SER A 235 -3.01 6.01 -8.79
N GLU A 236 -4.09 5.75 -8.05
CA GLU A 236 -4.79 4.46 -7.89
C GLU A 236 -3.93 3.30 -7.36
N PHE A 237 -4.33 2.66 -6.24
CA PHE A 237 -3.58 1.52 -5.70
C PHE A 237 -4.44 0.33 -5.29
N ILE A 238 -4.05 -0.84 -5.78
CA ILE A 238 -4.38 -2.18 -5.28
C ILE A 238 -3.03 -2.86 -5.00
N LEU A 239 -2.78 -3.29 -3.76
CA LEU A 239 -1.60 -4.10 -3.41
C LEU A 239 -1.74 -5.48 -4.03
N LEU A 240 -0.94 -5.73 -5.08
CA LEU A 240 -0.74 -7.03 -5.70
C LEU A 240 0.70 -7.46 -5.42
N PHE A 241 0.86 -8.62 -4.80
CA PHE A 241 2.14 -9.31 -4.62
C PHE A 241 1.95 -10.78 -5.02
#